data_AF-A0A7U9R184-F1
#
_entry.id   AF-A0A7U9R184-F1
#
_cell.length_a   1.000
_cell.length_b   1.000
_cell.length_c   1.000
_cell.angle_alpha   90.00
_cell.angle_beta   90.00
_cell.angle_gamma   90.00
#
_symmetry.space_group_name_H-M   'P 1'
#
loop_
_entity.id
_entity.type
_entity.pdbx_description
1 polymer ?
#
loop_
_entity_poly.entity_id
_entity_poly.type
_entity_poly.pdbx_seq_one_letter_code
_entity_poly.pdbx_strand_id
1 'polypeptide(L)'
;MIRKIGAVGLMVALLAGSGFASLASAGGESGLPRDTHVHVFTVCKRADAGYNVDGGVCTYLYGEDQNGNPIYKDDCRKTDQYQWCNYSCRICGKLNDTQKAHPHYVRTVHSVKHP
;
A
#
# COMPACT_ATOMS: atom_id res chain seq x y z
N MET A 1 66.78 31.33 -26.33
CA MET A 1 65.52 32.07 -26.57
C MET A 1 64.52 31.71 -25.49
N ILE A 2 63.86 32.72 -24.94
CA ILE A 2 63.03 32.71 -23.72
C ILE A 2 61.54 32.58 -24.09
N ARG A 3 60.77 31.88 -23.23
CA ARG A 3 59.28 31.86 -23.10
C ARG A 3 58.55 31.10 -24.22
N LYS A 4 57.53 30.27 -23.95
CA LYS A 4 56.36 30.52 -23.10
C LYS A 4 55.80 29.23 -22.48
N ILE A 5 55.52 29.31 -21.18
CA ILE A 5 54.54 28.48 -20.47
C ILE A 5 53.16 28.88 -20.97
N GLY A 6 52.25 27.93 -21.20
CA GLY A 6 50.88 28.28 -21.61
C GLY A 6 49.91 27.12 -21.70
N ALA A 7 49.09 27.00 -20.65
CA ALA A 7 47.75 26.42 -20.62
C ALA A 7 47.61 24.91 -20.82
N VAL A 8 47.55 24.24 -19.66
CA VAL A 8 46.75 23.04 -19.41
C VAL A 8 45.35 23.22 -20.02
N GLY A 9 45.10 22.53 -21.13
CA GLY A 9 43.78 22.40 -21.72
C GLY A 9 42.89 21.57 -20.80
N LEU A 10 42.02 22.25 -20.07
CA LEU A 10 40.97 21.66 -19.25
C LEU A 10 40.06 20.78 -20.14
N MET A 11 40.27 19.47 -20.06
CA MET A 11 39.38 18.44 -20.60
C MET A 11 38.03 18.53 -19.89
N VAL A 12 37.10 19.31 -20.45
CA VAL A 12 35.66 19.20 -20.13
C VAL A 12 34.99 18.53 -21.30
N ALA A 13 34.89 17.21 -21.27
CA ALA A 13 33.86 16.53 -22.03
C ALA A 13 33.61 15.15 -21.45
N LEU A 14 32.35 14.95 -21.04
CA LEU A 14 31.67 13.66 -20.93
C LEU A 14 32.19 12.73 -19.83
N LEU A 15 31.48 12.72 -18.69
CA LEU A 15 31.01 11.50 -18.01
C LEU A 15 30.43 11.86 -16.63
N ALA A 16 29.10 12.02 -16.57
CA ALA A 16 28.20 11.79 -15.44
C ALA A 16 26.86 12.43 -15.85
N GLY A 17 25.81 11.68 -16.17
CA GLY A 17 25.28 10.61 -15.35
C GLY A 17 24.02 11.15 -14.69
N SER A 18 22.89 10.48 -14.97
CA SER A 18 21.62 10.54 -14.26
C SER A 18 20.90 11.89 -14.19
N GLY A 19 19.74 11.93 -14.85
CA GLY A 19 18.80 13.04 -14.77
C GLY A 19 18.38 13.33 -13.33
N PHE A 20 18.58 14.57 -12.93
CA PHE A 20 17.89 15.15 -11.79
C PHE A 20 16.50 15.57 -12.28
N ALA A 21 15.58 14.61 -12.32
CA ALA A 21 14.16 14.94 -12.34
C ALA A 21 13.83 15.59 -11.00
N SER A 22 13.33 16.82 -11.07
CA SER A 22 13.05 17.71 -9.95
C SER A 22 12.15 17.04 -8.90
N LEU A 23 12.53 17.14 -7.62
CA LEU A 23 11.58 16.93 -6.52
C LEU A 23 10.57 18.09 -6.53
N ALA A 24 9.36 17.84 -7.00
CA ALA A 24 8.21 18.68 -6.68
C ALA A 24 7.52 18.09 -5.45
N SER A 25 7.57 18.84 -4.35
CA SER A 25 6.92 18.55 -3.08
C SER A 25 5.41 18.48 -3.22
N ALA A 26 4.79 17.52 -2.54
CA ALA A 26 3.35 17.45 -2.33
C ALA A 26 2.85 18.69 -1.55
N GLY A 27 1.86 19.37 -2.10
CA GLY A 27 1.14 20.46 -1.45
C GLY A 27 0.38 21.28 -2.47
N GLY A 28 -0.93 21.06 -2.61
CA GLY A 28 -1.75 21.81 -3.56
C GLY A 28 -3.02 21.05 -3.94
N GLU A 29 -4.05 21.25 -3.13
CA GLU A 29 -5.40 20.78 -3.41
C GLU A 29 -5.96 21.56 -4.61
N SER A 30 -6.77 20.89 -5.43
CA SER A 30 -7.54 21.41 -6.59
C SER A 30 -6.75 21.85 -7.84
N GLY A 31 -6.99 21.16 -8.97
CA GLY A 31 -6.76 21.76 -10.29
C GLY A 31 -5.86 21.02 -11.29
N LEU A 32 -5.87 19.68 -11.35
CA LEU A 32 -5.39 19.03 -12.58
C LEU A 32 -6.52 19.02 -13.63
N PRO A 33 -6.34 19.64 -14.81
CA PRO A 33 -7.31 19.56 -15.89
C PRO A 33 -7.58 18.10 -16.27
N ARG A 34 -8.82 17.75 -16.61
CA ARG A 34 -9.18 16.41 -17.11
C ARG A 34 -8.37 15.99 -18.36
N ASP A 35 -7.74 16.95 -19.03
CA ASP A 35 -6.96 16.79 -20.26
C ASP A 35 -5.45 16.63 -20.05
N THR A 36 -4.96 16.51 -18.81
CA THR A 36 -3.55 16.12 -18.61
C THR A 36 -3.38 14.65 -18.98
N HIS A 37 -2.50 14.35 -19.95
CA HIS A 37 -2.07 12.99 -20.32
C HIS A 37 -1.39 12.20 -19.17
N VAL A 38 -1.30 12.78 -17.97
CA VAL A 38 -0.68 12.19 -16.79
C VAL A 38 -1.77 11.60 -15.89
N HIS A 39 -1.61 10.32 -15.53
CA HIS A 39 -2.48 9.65 -14.57
C HIS A 39 -1.89 9.70 -13.15
N VAL A 40 -2.74 10.08 -12.17
CA VAL A 40 -2.37 10.11 -10.74
C VAL A 40 -3.07 8.96 -10.02
N PHE A 41 -2.36 7.84 -9.85
CA PHE A 41 -2.90 6.58 -9.32
C PHE A 41 -2.88 6.53 -7.78
N THR A 42 -3.70 7.34 -7.13
CA THR A 42 -3.74 7.43 -5.65
C THR A 42 -5.01 6.86 -5.03
N VAL A 43 -6.02 6.51 -5.83
CA VAL A 43 -7.32 6.04 -5.31
C VAL A 43 -7.35 4.52 -5.23
N CYS A 44 -7.67 3.98 -4.05
CA CYS A 44 -7.90 2.55 -3.83
C CYS A 44 -9.26 2.14 -4.41
N LYS A 45 -9.27 1.37 -5.50
CA LYS A 45 -10.50 0.78 -6.04
C LYS A 45 -10.51 -0.70 -5.69
N ARG A 46 -11.52 -1.11 -4.90
CA ARG A 46 -11.71 -2.52 -4.52
C ARG A 46 -11.84 -3.38 -5.77
N ALA A 47 -11.09 -4.47 -5.79
CA ALA A 47 -11.25 -5.54 -6.74
C ALA A 47 -12.26 -6.56 -6.20
N ASP A 48 -12.92 -7.28 -7.10
CA ASP A 48 -13.83 -8.39 -6.76
C ASP A 48 -13.05 -9.68 -6.45
N ALA A 49 -11.95 -9.54 -5.71
CA ALA A 49 -11.08 -10.63 -5.29
C ALA A 49 -10.50 -10.35 -3.90
N GLY A 50 -10.19 -11.41 -3.18
CA GLY A 50 -9.64 -11.35 -1.83
C GLY A 50 -9.08 -12.69 -1.40
N TYR A 51 -8.68 -12.79 -0.15
CA TYR A 51 -8.25 -14.03 0.46
C TYR A 51 -8.57 -14.04 1.95
N ASN A 52 -8.61 -15.26 2.49
CA ASN A 52 -8.84 -15.49 3.90
C ASN A 52 -7.55 -16.00 4.53
N VAL A 53 -7.30 -15.58 5.76
CA VAL A 53 -6.19 -16.06 6.59
C VAL A 53 -6.78 -16.68 7.86
N ASP A 54 -6.17 -17.76 8.34
CA ASP A 54 -6.51 -18.31 9.66
C ASP A 54 -6.17 -17.26 10.74
N GLY A 55 -7.20 -16.78 11.44
CA GLY A 55 -7.08 -15.80 12.52
C GLY A 55 -6.84 -16.44 13.89
N GLY A 56 -6.74 -17.77 13.95
CA GLY A 56 -6.55 -18.55 15.16
C GLY A 56 -7.85 -18.88 15.90
N VAL A 57 -7.71 -19.27 17.16
CA VAL A 57 -8.83 -19.65 18.03
C VAL A 57 -9.14 -18.52 19.02
N CYS A 58 -10.42 -18.31 19.32
CA CYS A 58 -10.88 -17.50 20.43
C CYS A 58 -11.15 -18.37 21.64
N THR A 59 -10.59 -17.97 22.79
CA THR A 59 -11.01 -18.45 24.11
C THR A 59 -12.02 -17.49 24.70
N TYR A 60 -13.13 -18.00 25.22
CA TYR A 60 -14.14 -17.17 25.89
C TYR A 60 -14.71 -17.87 27.11
N LEU A 61 -15.20 -17.08 28.07
CA LEU A 61 -15.92 -17.58 29.24
C LEU A 61 -17.29 -18.10 28.79
N TYR A 62 -17.50 -19.40 28.92
CA TYR A 62 -18.75 -20.04 28.55
C TYR A 62 -19.79 -19.99 29.69
N GLY A 63 -19.34 -20.05 30.93
CA GLY A 63 -20.18 -20.03 32.12
C GLY A 63 -19.39 -20.44 33.36
N GLU A 64 -20.10 -20.83 34.41
CA GLU A 64 -19.51 -21.33 35.66
C GLU A 64 -20.00 -22.77 35.93
N ASP A 65 -19.19 -23.55 36.66
CA ASP A 65 -19.60 -24.86 37.16
C ASP A 65 -20.47 -24.75 38.43
N GLN A 66 -20.89 -25.89 38.99
CA GLN A 66 -21.70 -25.95 40.21
C GLN A 66 -21.02 -25.37 41.48
N ASN A 67 -19.70 -25.14 41.43
CA ASN A 67 -18.93 -24.57 42.52
C ASN A 67 -18.56 -23.09 42.24
N GLY A 68 -19.04 -22.50 41.14
CA GLY A 68 -18.72 -21.13 40.73
C GLY A 68 -17.36 -20.98 40.04
N ASN A 69 -16.72 -22.07 39.59
CA ASN A 69 -15.47 -21.95 38.84
C ASN A 69 -15.76 -21.62 37.37
N PRO A 70 -14.99 -20.72 36.74
CA PRO A 70 -15.19 -20.36 35.35
C PRO A 70 -14.86 -21.51 34.40
N ILE A 71 -15.72 -21.73 33.42
CA ILE A 71 -15.55 -22.69 32.32
C ILE A 71 -15.23 -21.90 31.05
N TYR A 72 -14.06 -22.14 30.47
CA TYR A 72 -13.64 -21.54 29.20
C TYR A 72 -13.80 -22.51 28.04
N LYS A 73 -14.06 -21.98 26.84
CA LYS A 73 -14.14 -22.76 25.59
C LYS A 73 -13.31 -22.13 24.48
N ASP A 74 -12.78 -23.02 23.62
CA ASP A 74 -11.88 -22.74 22.49
C ASP A 74 -12.46 -23.27 21.16
N ASP A 75 -13.78 -23.26 21.01
CA ASP A 75 -14.48 -23.78 19.82
C ASP A 75 -14.70 -22.74 18.72
N CYS A 76 -14.40 -21.46 18.99
CA CYS A 76 -14.52 -20.38 18.02
C CYS A 76 -13.24 -20.20 17.20
N ARG A 77 -13.25 -20.67 15.95
CA ARG A 77 -12.25 -20.35 14.92
C ARG A 77 -12.50 -18.97 14.30
N LYS A 78 -11.43 -18.18 14.15
CA LYS A 78 -11.42 -16.89 13.47
C LYS A 78 -10.90 -17.01 12.05
N THR A 79 -11.44 -16.19 11.16
CA THR A 79 -10.94 -16.03 9.79
C THR A 79 -10.86 -14.57 9.45
N ASP A 80 -9.64 -14.08 9.19
CA ASP A 80 -9.42 -12.70 8.76
C ASP A 80 -9.60 -12.60 7.25
N GLN A 81 -10.49 -11.71 6.82
CA GLN A 81 -10.83 -11.51 5.43
C GLN A 81 -10.10 -10.29 4.89
N TYR A 82 -9.36 -10.47 3.80
CA TYR A 82 -8.66 -9.41 3.08
C TYR A 82 -9.26 -9.24 1.68
N GLN A 83 -9.34 -8.00 1.23
CA GLN A 83 -9.79 -7.66 -0.12
C GLN A 83 -8.67 -6.94 -0.87
N TRP A 84 -8.50 -7.27 -2.15
CA TRP A 84 -7.53 -6.59 -2.99
C TRP A 84 -8.03 -5.21 -3.43
N CYS A 85 -7.13 -4.24 -3.46
CA CYS A 85 -7.32 -2.94 -4.06
C CYS A 85 -6.37 -2.74 -5.23
N ASN A 86 -6.90 -2.26 -6.35
CA ASN A 86 -6.11 -1.72 -7.43
C ASN A 86 -5.93 -0.21 -7.23
N TYR A 87 -4.75 0.30 -7.59
CA TYR A 87 -4.56 1.73 -7.71
C TYR A 87 -5.33 2.24 -8.93
N SER A 88 -6.13 3.27 -8.74
CA SER A 88 -6.92 3.90 -9.79
C SER A 88 -6.59 5.37 -9.89
N CYS A 89 -6.64 5.88 -11.11
CA CYS A 89 -6.37 7.26 -11.41
C CYS A 89 -7.48 8.12 -10.80
N ARG A 90 -7.12 9.06 -9.94
CA ARG A 90 -8.07 9.97 -9.26
C ARG A 90 -8.96 10.74 -10.24
N ILE A 91 -8.46 11.00 -11.44
CA ILE A 91 -9.10 11.89 -12.43
C ILE A 91 -10.05 11.13 -13.36
N CYS A 92 -9.61 10.01 -13.94
CA CYS A 92 -10.37 9.27 -14.97
C CYS A 92 -10.80 7.86 -14.55
N GLY A 93 -10.38 7.37 -13.38
CA GLY A 93 -10.73 6.03 -12.89
C GLY A 93 -9.99 4.88 -13.58
N LYS A 94 -9.09 5.15 -14.54
CA LYS A 94 -8.23 4.14 -15.15
C LYS A 94 -7.45 3.39 -14.07
N LEU A 95 -7.41 2.06 -14.17
CA LEU A 95 -6.62 1.24 -13.26
C LEU A 95 -5.13 1.32 -13.62
N ASN A 96 -4.28 1.17 -12.62
CA ASN A 96 -2.84 1.09 -12.82
C ASN A 96 -2.46 -0.35 -13.17
N ASP A 97 -2.01 -0.58 -14.39
CA ASP A 97 -1.60 -1.91 -14.87
C ASP A 97 -0.16 -2.25 -14.46
N THR A 98 0.60 -1.29 -13.93
CA THR A 98 2.03 -1.44 -13.57
C THR A 98 2.26 -1.71 -12.08
N GLN A 99 1.41 -1.14 -11.22
CA GLN A 99 1.50 -1.36 -9.78
C GLN A 99 0.65 -2.56 -9.38
N LYS A 100 1.24 -3.46 -8.60
CA LYS A 100 0.51 -4.63 -8.09
C LYS A 100 -0.61 -4.19 -7.15
N ALA A 101 -1.70 -4.94 -7.18
CA ALA A 101 -2.76 -4.81 -6.19
C ALA A 101 -2.20 -5.02 -4.76
N HIS A 102 -2.81 -4.37 -3.77
CA HIS A 102 -2.43 -4.52 -2.37
C HIS A 102 -3.65 -4.90 -1.53
N PRO A 103 -3.46 -5.65 -0.44
CA PRO A 103 -4.57 -6.14 0.36
C PRO A 103 -5.00 -5.09 1.39
N HIS A 104 -6.30 -5.09 1.69
CA HIS A 104 -6.90 -4.36 2.81
C HIS A 104 -7.59 -5.35 3.72
N TYR A 105 -7.36 -5.22 5.02
CA TYR A 105 -8.15 -5.93 6.01
C TYR A 105 -9.60 -5.45 5.95
N VAL A 106 -10.54 -6.39 5.86
CA VAL A 106 -11.97 -6.10 5.81
C VAL A 106 -12.60 -6.34 7.18
N ARG A 107 -12.43 -7.55 7.73
CA ARG A 107 -12.99 -7.97 9.02
C ARG A 107 -12.44 -9.32 9.45
N THR A 108 -12.60 -9.63 10.73
CA THR A 108 -12.52 -10.98 11.28
C THR A 108 -13.92 -11.58 11.33
N VAL A 109 -14.07 -12.80 10.83
CA VAL A 109 -15.29 -13.59 10.94
C VAL A 109 -15.07 -14.70 11.96
N HIS A 110 -16.06 -14.92 12.82
CA HIS A 110 -16.06 -15.97 13.81
C HIS A 110 -16.94 -17.13 13.32
N SER A 111 -16.46 -18.36 13.48
CA SER A 111 -17.21 -19.58 13.17
C SER A 111 -18.42 -19.81 14.09
N VAL A 112 -18.35 -19.30 15.32
CA VAL A 112 -19.43 -19.32 16.30
C VAL A 112 -19.73 -17.88 16.70
N LYS A 113 -21.02 -17.51 16.74
CA LYS A 113 -21.44 -16.22 17.30
C LYS A 113 -21.70 -16.42 18.79
N HIS A 114 -20.96 -15.71 19.62
CA HIS A 114 -21.25 -15.63 21.04
C HIS A 114 -22.28 -14.52 21.27
N PRO A 115 -23.32 -14.76 22.09
CA PRO A 115 -24.25 -13.73 22.54
C PRO A 115 -23.60 -12.69 23.46
#